data_AF-A0AAV2JD23-F1
#
_entry.id   AF-A0AAV2JD23-F1
#
_cell.length_a   1.000
_cell.length_b   1.000
_cell.length_c   1.000
_cell.angle_alpha   90.00
_cell.angle_beta   90.00
_cell.angle_gamma   90.00
#
_symmetry.space_group_name_H-M   'P 1'
#
loop_
_entity.id
_entity.type
_entity.pdbx_description
1 polymer ?
#
loop_
_entity_poly.entity_id
_entity_poly.type
_entity_poly.pdbx_seq_one_letter_code
_entity_poly.pdbx_strand_id
1 'polypeptide(L)'
;MQAMQQKLEDFRDYRRLHKPPKVQEKCQLEINFNTLQTKLRLSNRPAFMPSEGKMVSDINNAWGNLEGAEKGYEEWLLNEIRRLERLDHLAEKFRQKAAIHEAWTEGKEEMLQQKDFETASLSEIKALLKKHEAFESDLAAHQDRVEQIAAIAQELNELDYYDSPSVNARCQKICDQWDGLGGMTQKRSEALQRTEKLLETIDQLYLEFAKRAAPFNNWMEGAMEDLQDTFIVHTIEEIKGLSTAHEQFKATLPEADKERMAILGIQNEIAKIVQTYHVNIAGSNPYTTINPQEINAKWDKVKQLVPQRDQALIEEHTRQQNNERLRVQFANQANVIGPWIQTKMGEIGRISIEMHGTLEDQLTNLRQYEKSIVNYKPKIDQLEVDHQLIQEALIFDNKHTKYTMEHIRVGWEQLLTTIARTINEIENQILTRDAKGISQEQLNEFRASFNHFDRDHSGTLGAEEFKACLISLGFDIANDAQGENEFARIMSIVDPNRMGLVTFQAFIDFMSRETADTDTADQVIASFKILAGDKNYILEDELRRELPPDQAEYCMARMAPYTGPDGVPGALDYMSFSTALYGESDL
;
A
#
# COMPACT_ATOMS: atom_id res chain seq x y z
N MET A 1 79.84 -37.79 55.77
CA MET A 1 80.01 -37.01 57.00
C MET A 1 80.53 -37.83 58.20
N GLN A 2 79.83 -38.88 58.64
CA GLN A 2 80.16 -39.66 59.86
C GLN A 2 81.61 -40.20 59.90
N ALA A 3 82.11 -40.70 58.77
CA ALA A 3 83.49 -41.18 58.68
C ALA A 3 84.55 -40.07 58.89
N MET A 4 84.26 -38.83 58.49
CA MET A 4 85.16 -37.69 58.71
C MET A 4 85.09 -37.16 60.14
N GLN A 5 83.91 -37.22 60.78
CA GLN A 5 83.77 -36.93 62.21
C GLN A 5 84.58 -37.91 63.05
N GLN A 6 84.58 -39.20 62.69
CA GLN A 6 85.44 -40.19 63.35
C GLN A 6 86.93 -39.84 63.17
N LYS A 7 87.37 -39.50 61.96
CA LYS A 7 88.77 -39.07 61.71
C LYS A 7 89.16 -37.82 62.50
N LEU A 8 88.23 -36.89 62.70
CA LEU A 8 88.45 -35.72 63.54
C LEU A 8 88.60 -36.10 65.02
N GLU A 9 87.79 -37.04 65.49
CA GLU A 9 87.89 -37.53 66.87
C GLU A 9 89.20 -38.30 67.09
N ASP A 10 89.60 -39.16 66.15
CA ASP A 10 90.89 -39.84 66.16
C ASP A 10 92.06 -38.82 66.19
N PHE A 11 91.93 -37.71 65.44
CA PHE A 11 92.93 -36.63 65.44
C PHE A 11 92.96 -35.86 66.76
N ARG A 12 91.79 -35.63 67.39
CA ARG A 12 91.69 -35.02 68.73
C ARG A 12 92.34 -35.92 69.78
N ASP A 13 92.09 -37.22 69.74
CA ASP A 13 92.70 -38.20 70.63
C ASP A 13 94.22 -38.25 70.44
N TYR A 14 94.69 -38.24 69.19
CA TYR A 14 96.12 -38.08 68.88
C TYR A 14 96.71 -36.82 69.53
N ARG A 15 96.07 -35.66 69.34
CA ARG A 15 96.54 -34.37 69.87
C ARG A 15 96.46 -34.27 71.40
N ARG A 16 95.51 -34.95 72.03
CA ARG A 16 95.23 -34.87 73.47
C ARG A 16 96.00 -35.91 74.29
N LEU A 17 96.10 -37.14 73.81
CA LEU A 17 96.64 -38.27 74.57
C LEU A 17 98.02 -38.71 74.06
N HIS A 18 98.23 -38.74 72.75
CA HIS A 18 99.43 -39.34 72.15
C HIS A 18 100.56 -38.34 71.89
N LYS A 19 100.27 -37.13 71.41
CA LYS A 19 101.28 -36.10 71.12
C LYS A 19 101.93 -35.48 72.37
N PRO A 20 101.19 -35.11 73.43
CA PRO A 20 101.78 -34.45 74.61
C PRO A 20 102.93 -35.19 75.28
N PRO A 21 102.87 -36.52 75.52
CA PRO A 21 104.03 -37.23 76.07
C PRO A 21 105.23 -37.21 75.12
N LYS A 22 105.02 -37.21 73.80
CA LYS A 22 106.11 -37.10 72.82
C LYS A 22 106.77 -35.72 72.79
N VAL A 23 106.01 -34.65 73.05
CA VAL A 23 106.57 -33.31 73.27
C VAL A 23 107.46 -33.30 74.51
N GLN A 24 107.01 -33.93 75.60
CA GLN A 24 107.80 -34.06 76.84
C GLN A 24 109.06 -34.91 76.62
N GLU A 25 108.96 -36.04 75.90
CA GLU A 25 110.11 -36.87 75.55
C GLU A 25 111.16 -36.09 74.72
N LYS A 26 110.72 -35.27 73.76
CA LYS A 26 111.61 -34.39 72.98
C LYS A 26 112.35 -33.40 73.89
N CYS A 27 111.61 -32.72 74.77
CA CYS A 27 112.19 -31.77 75.73
C CYS A 27 113.17 -32.47 76.70
N GLN A 28 112.79 -33.63 77.23
CA GLN A 28 113.61 -34.43 78.13
C GLN A 28 114.87 -34.95 77.44
N LEU A 29 114.80 -35.33 76.16
CA LEU A 29 115.95 -35.73 75.37
C LEU A 29 116.95 -34.58 75.24
N GLU A 30 116.49 -33.37 74.97
CA GLU A 30 117.32 -32.16 74.92
C GLU A 30 117.93 -31.82 76.29
N ILE A 31 117.16 -31.91 77.38
CA ILE A 31 117.65 -31.72 78.76
C ILE A 31 118.72 -32.77 79.12
N ASN A 32 118.47 -34.04 78.80
CA ASN A 32 119.39 -35.14 79.05
C ASN A 32 120.69 -34.96 78.26
N PHE A 33 120.59 -34.56 76.98
CA PHE A 33 121.73 -34.24 76.15
C PHE A 33 122.57 -33.10 76.77
N ASN A 34 121.94 -31.98 77.13
CA ASN A 34 122.62 -30.83 77.75
C ASN A 34 123.27 -31.17 79.09
N THR A 35 122.59 -31.98 79.92
CA THR A 35 123.11 -32.46 81.21
C THR A 35 124.31 -33.39 81.00
N LEU A 36 124.23 -34.31 80.04
CA LEU A 36 125.32 -35.22 79.70
C LEU A 36 126.54 -34.44 79.19
N GLN A 37 126.34 -33.48 78.28
CA GLN A 37 127.42 -32.61 77.79
C GLN A 37 128.10 -31.85 78.94
N THR A 38 127.31 -31.30 79.86
CA THR A 38 127.83 -30.57 81.03
C THR A 38 128.62 -31.49 81.95
N LYS A 39 128.13 -32.70 82.23
CA LYS A 39 128.84 -33.71 83.04
C LYS A 39 130.14 -34.18 82.40
N LEU A 40 130.15 -34.41 81.09
CA LEU A 40 131.36 -34.80 80.35
C LEU A 40 132.41 -33.68 80.37
N ARG A 41 131.97 -32.42 80.20
CA ARG A 41 132.83 -31.23 80.31
C ARG A 41 133.45 -31.08 81.70
N LEU A 42 132.65 -31.21 82.78
CA LEU A 42 133.14 -31.11 84.16
C LEU A 42 134.11 -32.24 84.55
N SER A 43 134.03 -33.39 83.88
CA SER A 43 134.90 -34.55 84.12
C SER A 43 136.10 -34.64 83.14
N ASN A 44 136.36 -33.59 82.36
CA ASN A 44 137.42 -33.52 81.33
C ASN A 44 137.36 -34.68 80.32
N ARG A 45 136.15 -35.17 79.97
CA ARG A 45 135.94 -36.19 78.93
C ARG A 45 135.45 -35.56 77.62
N PRO A 46 135.72 -36.17 76.45
CA PRO A 46 135.20 -35.70 75.17
C PRO A 46 133.67 -35.61 75.15
N ALA A 47 133.14 -34.63 74.42
CA ALA A 47 131.71 -34.45 74.20
C ALA A 47 131.09 -35.67 73.52
N PHE A 48 129.89 -36.06 73.94
CA PHE A 48 129.15 -37.13 73.27
C PHE A 48 128.53 -36.59 71.97
N MET A 49 128.85 -37.17 70.82
CA MET A 49 128.13 -36.88 69.57
C MET A 49 127.16 -38.03 69.25
N PRO A 50 125.86 -37.75 69.09
CA PRO A 50 124.92 -38.74 68.57
C PRO A 50 125.32 -39.18 67.16
N SER A 51 124.97 -40.41 66.79
CA SER A 51 125.11 -40.91 65.42
C SER A 51 124.34 -40.04 64.43
N GLU A 52 124.82 -40.00 63.18
CA GLU A 52 124.27 -39.18 62.09
C GLU A 52 122.74 -39.32 61.95
N GLY A 53 122.05 -38.19 61.73
CA GLY A 53 120.58 -38.12 61.68
C GLY A 53 119.86 -38.19 63.02
N LYS A 54 120.60 -38.33 64.14
CA LYS A 54 120.07 -38.29 65.52
C LYS A 54 120.58 -37.08 66.31
N MET A 55 121.06 -36.03 65.63
CA MET A 55 121.43 -34.80 66.32
C MET A 55 120.18 -34.08 66.81
N VAL A 56 120.31 -33.30 67.89
CA VAL A 56 119.19 -32.49 68.43
C VAL A 56 118.64 -31.51 67.38
N SER A 57 119.50 -30.98 66.51
CA SER A 57 119.10 -30.16 65.35
C SER A 57 118.24 -30.92 64.34
N ASP A 58 118.59 -32.16 64.04
CA ASP A 58 117.87 -33.00 63.08
C ASP A 58 116.49 -33.39 63.62
N ILE A 59 116.43 -33.72 64.91
CA ILE A 59 115.17 -34.00 65.62
C ILE A 59 114.27 -32.75 65.64
N ASN A 60 114.84 -31.55 65.85
CA ASN A 60 114.09 -30.30 65.79
C ASN A 60 113.54 -30.02 64.39
N ASN A 61 114.32 -30.25 63.33
CA ASN A 61 113.86 -30.10 61.95
C ASN A 61 112.77 -31.12 61.59
N ALA A 62 112.96 -32.39 61.96
CA ALA A 62 111.94 -33.44 61.76
C ALA A 62 110.64 -33.13 62.52
N TRP A 63 110.75 -32.59 63.73
CA TRP A 63 109.62 -32.14 64.53
C TRP A 63 108.89 -30.95 63.89
N GLY A 64 109.61 -29.99 63.31
CA GLY A 64 109.02 -28.88 62.55
C GLY A 64 108.26 -29.34 61.31
N ASN A 65 108.78 -30.34 60.59
CA ASN A 65 108.07 -30.96 59.47
C ASN A 65 106.78 -31.68 59.91
N LEU A 66 106.82 -32.37 61.05
CA LEU A 66 105.63 -32.99 61.65
C LEU A 66 104.58 -31.94 62.00
N GLU A 67 104.96 -30.83 62.61
CA GLU A 67 104.04 -29.73 62.95
C GLU A 67 103.42 -29.09 61.68
N GLY A 68 104.19 -28.94 60.61
CA GLY A 68 103.68 -28.49 59.31
C GLY A 68 102.66 -29.45 58.70
N ALA A 69 102.95 -30.75 58.74
CA ALA A 69 102.04 -31.79 58.25
C ALA A 69 100.74 -31.86 59.09
N GLU A 70 100.84 -31.72 60.41
CA GLU A 70 99.67 -31.67 61.30
C GLU A 70 98.76 -30.48 61.00
N LYS A 71 99.35 -29.29 60.77
CA LYS A 71 98.57 -28.10 60.39
C LYS A 71 97.83 -28.32 59.08
N GLY A 72 98.51 -28.87 58.07
CA GLY A 72 97.88 -29.20 56.79
C GLY A 72 96.77 -30.23 56.90
N TYR A 73 96.94 -31.26 57.74
CA TYR A 73 95.92 -32.28 57.97
C TYR A 73 94.70 -31.74 58.72
N GLU A 74 94.90 -30.86 59.72
CA GLU A 74 93.82 -30.19 60.45
C GLU A 74 93.00 -29.27 59.51
N GLU A 75 93.67 -28.45 58.70
CA GLU A 75 93.00 -27.58 57.73
C GLU A 75 92.22 -28.39 56.69
N TRP A 76 92.80 -29.49 56.19
CA TRP A 76 92.11 -30.40 55.27
C TRP A 76 90.87 -31.04 55.91
N LEU A 77 90.98 -31.58 57.12
CA LEU A 77 89.84 -32.20 57.84
C LEU A 77 88.69 -31.22 58.02
N LEU A 78 88.98 -29.99 58.45
CA LEU A 78 87.95 -28.97 58.69
C LEU A 78 87.30 -28.47 57.39
N ASN A 79 88.07 -28.34 56.31
CA ASN A 79 87.53 -27.98 55.00
C ASN A 79 86.63 -29.10 54.44
N GLU A 80 87.06 -30.35 54.57
CA GLU A 80 86.32 -31.50 54.07
C GLU A 80 85.02 -31.73 54.86
N ILE A 81 85.02 -31.56 56.19
CA ILE A 81 83.80 -31.64 56.99
C ILE A 81 82.80 -30.56 56.58
N ARG A 82 83.25 -29.31 56.39
CA ARG A 82 82.38 -28.21 55.92
C ARG A 82 81.82 -28.46 54.53
N ARG A 83 82.63 -29.01 53.62
CA ARG A 83 82.19 -29.41 52.26
C ARG A 83 81.11 -30.48 52.32
N LEU A 84 81.33 -31.55 53.09
CA LEU A 84 80.37 -32.64 53.24
C LEU A 84 79.06 -32.19 53.91
N GLU A 85 79.14 -31.28 54.89
CA GLU A 85 77.96 -30.70 55.53
C GLU A 85 77.13 -29.85 54.55
N ARG A 86 77.81 -29.03 53.72
CA ARG A 86 77.14 -28.29 52.64
C ARG A 86 76.48 -29.22 51.63
N LEU A 87 77.16 -30.29 51.23
CA LEU A 87 76.64 -31.30 50.30
C LEU A 87 75.37 -31.99 50.85
N ASP A 88 75.39 -32.44 52.10
CA ASP A 88 74.24 -33.10 52.73
C ASP A 88 73.04 -32.14 52.81
N HIS A 89 73.28 -30.88 53.15
CA HIS A 89 72.23 -29.85 53.19
C HIS A 89 71.64 -29.56 51.81
N LEU A 90 72.48 -29.36 50.80
CA LEU A 90 72.03 -29.09 49.42
C LEU A 90 71.29 -30.28 48.82
N ALA A 91 71.77 -31.52 49.05
CA ALA A 91 71.13 -32.73 48.56
C ALA A 91 69.72 -32.90 49.16
N GLU A 92 69.56 -32.66 50.47
CA GLU A 92 68.25 -32.71 51.11
C GLU A 92 67.32 -31.59 50.59
N LYS A 93 67.83 -30.37 50.44
CA LYS A 93 67.08 -29.25 49.87
C LYS A 93 66.64 -29.54 48.43
N PHE A 94 67.49 -30.16 47.62
CA PHE A 94 67.16 -30.62 46.27
C PHE A 94 66.02 -31.64 46.30
N ARG A 95 66.13 -32.70 47.12
CA ARG A 95 65.09 -33.74 47.23
C ARG A 95 63.72 -33.15 47.58
N GLN A 96 63.69 -32.26 48.58
CA GLN A 96 62.45 -31.63 49.03
C GLN A 96 61.84 -30.75 47.93
N LYS A 97 62.63 -29.86 47.32
CA LYS A 97 62.12 -28.97 46.27
C LYS A 97 61.67 -29.74 45.02
N ALA A 98 62.43 -30.75 44.61
CA ALA A 98 62.09 -31.60 43.47
C ALA A 98 60.79 -32.37 43.71
N ALA A 99 60.62 -32.99 44.89
CA ALA A 99 59.40 -33.72 45.22
C ALA A 99 58.15 -32.82 45.24
N ILE A 100 58.27 -31.62 45.81
CA ILE A 100 57.16 -30.65 45.83
C ILE A 100 56.82 -30.16 44.41
N HIS A 101 57.82 -30.00 43.55
CA HIS A 101 57.59 -29.62 42.15
C HIS A 101 56.88 -30.75 41.38
N GLU A 102 57.37 -31.98 41.48
CA GLU A 102 56.77 -33.15 40.82
C GLU A 102 55.32 -33.40 41.27
N ALA A 103 55.04 -33.26 42.57
CA ALA A 103 53.67 -33.37 43.08
C ALA A 103 52.75 -32.26 42.52
N TRP A 104 53.29 -31.09 42.19
CA TRP A 104 52.54 -30.00 41.58
C TRP A 104 52.35 -30.20 40.07
N THR A 105 53.24 -30.92 39.37
CA THR A 105 53.11 -31.21 37.92
C THR A 105 52.18 -32.40 37.62
N GLU A 106 51.91 -33.26 38.60
CA GLU A 106 51.03 -34.41 38.47
C GLU A 106 49.63 -34.01 37.93
N GLY A 107 49.18 -34.67 36.85
CA GLY A 107 47.87 -34.45 36.22
C GLY A 107 47.74 -33.20 35.33
N LYS A 108 48.73 -32.28 35.32
CA LYS A 108 48.64 -31.05 34.53
C LYS A 108 48.76 -31.25 33.03
N GLU A 109 49.61 -32.18 32.62
CA GLU A 109 49.75 -32.53 31.20
C GLU A 109 48.44 -33.08 30.64
N GLU A 110 47.76 -33.96 31.38
CA GLU A 110 46.47 -34.52 30.99
C GLU A 110 45.41 -33.43 30.88
N MET A 111 45.35 -32.50 31.85
CA MET A 111 44.44 -31.36 31.81
C MET A 111 44.69 -30.47 30.58
N LEU A 112 45.95 -30.18 30.25
CA LEU A 112 46.30 -29.34 29.10
C LEU A 112 45.97 -29.99 27.75
N GLN A 113 45.98 -31.32 27.68
CA GLN A 113 45.66 -32.08 26.47
C GLN A 113 44.16 -32.25 26.21
N GLN A 114 43.29 -31.90 27.16
CA GLN A 114 41.84 -31.98 26.96
C GLN A 114 41.39 -31.07 25.81
N LYS A 115 40.38 -31.53 25.06
CA LYS A 115 39.81 -30.81 23.91
C LYS A 115 38.38 -30.33 24.17
N ASP A 116 38.10 -30.02 25.43
CA ASP A 116 36.84 -29.47 25.93
C ASP A 116 36.36 -28.21 25.17
N PHE A 117 37.30 -27.43 24.64
CA PHE A 117 37.01 -26.25 23.84
C PHE A 117 36.37 -26.55 22.47
N GLU A 118 36.54 -27.75 21.88
CA GLU A 118 36.00 -28.08 20.55
C GLU A 118 34.46 -28.17 20.57
N THR A 119 33.85 -28.47 21.72
CA THR A 119 32.40 -28.62 21.90
C THR A 119 31.77 -27.53 22.77
N ALA A 120 32.55 -26.55 23.21
CA ALA A 120 32.09 -25.49 24.11
C ALA A 120 31.26 -24.43 23.39
N SER A 121 30.24 -23.91 24.07
CA SER A 121 29.53 -22.69 23.67
C SER A 121 30.37 -21.44 23.93
N LEU A 122 29.94 -20.28 23.40
CA LEU A 122 30.66 -19.01 23.54
C LEU A 122 30.85 -18.57 25.00
N SER A 123 29.88 -18.86 25.89
CA SER A 123 30.03 -18.55 27.32
C SER A 123 30.99 -19.52 28.02
N GLU A 124 30.95 -20.80 27.64
CA GLU A 124 31.82 -21.84 28.19
C GLU A 124 33.28 -21.62 27.77
N ILE A 125 33.56 -21.29 26.51
CA ILE A 125 34.93 -21.01 26.04
C ILE A 125 35.53 -19.81 26.75
N LYS A 126 34.75 -18.75 26.99
CA LYS A 126 35.18 -17.58 27.77
C LYS A 126 35.51 -17.94 29.22
N ALA A 127 34.72 -18.82 29.82
CA ALA A 127 35.00 -19.35 31.15
C ALA A 127 36.28 -20.22 31.17
N LEU A 128 36.50 -21.04 30.13
CA LEU A 128 37.71 -21.85 29.99
C LEU A 128 38.97 -20.99 29.81
N LEU A 129 38.90 -19.93 29.00
CA LEU A 129 39.99 -18.96 28.84
C LEU A 129 40.39 -18.33 30.17
N LYS A 130 39.42 -17.85 30.94
CA LYS A 130 39.69 -17.27 32.27
C LYS A 130 40.31 -18.27 33.25
N LYS A 131 39.90 -19.55 33.19
CA LYS A 131 40.54 -20.62 33.97
C LYS A 131 41.97 -20.88 33.51
N HIS A 132 42.21 -20.82 32.20
CA HIS A 132 43.53 -21.01 31.61
C HIS A 132 44.48 -19.86 31.93
N GLU A 133 44.01 -18.60 31.95
CA GLU A 133 44.80 -17.44 32.41
C GLU A 133 45.23 -17.59 33.88
N ALA A 134 44.33 -18.09 34.75
CA ALA A 134 44.67 -18.38 36.14
C ALA A 134 45.73 -19.48 36.25
N PHE A 135 45.67 -20.49 35.39
CA PHE A 135 46.69 -21.54 35.30
C PHE A 135 48.04 -21.00 34.80
N GLU A 136 48.06 -20.13 33.78
CA GLU A 136 49.27 -19.48 33.29
C GLU A 136 49.94 -18.62 34.36
N SER A 137 49.14 -17.93 35.18
CA SER A 137 49.66 -17.17 36.33
C SER A 137 50.26 -18.08 37.41
N ASP A 138 49.63 -19.22 37.71
CA ASP A 138 50.17 -20.22 38.66
C ASP A 138 51.47 -20.84 38.11
N LEU A 139 51.49 -21.18 36.82
CA LEU A 139 52.67 -21.66 36.12
C LEU A 139 53.82 -20.64 36.22
N ALA A 140 53.59 -19.36 35.94
CA ALA A 140 54.61 -18.33 36.06
C ALA A 140 55.19 -18.21 37.49
N ALA A 141 54.36 -18.36 38.52
CA ALA A 141 54.80 -18.31 39.92
C ALA A 141 55.73 -19.49 40.31
N HIS A 142 55.66 -20.61 39.56
CA HIS A 142 56.47 -21.80 39.80
C HIS A 142 57.83 -21.78 39.06
N GLN A 143 58.08 -20.80 38.19
CA GLN A 143 59.33 -20.64 37.44
C GLN A 143 60.56 -20.57 38.36
N ASP A 144 60.52 -19.71 39.38
CA ASP A 144 61.61 -19.54 40.36
C ASP A 144 61.97 -20.86 41.08
N ARG A 145 60.99 -21.74 41.29
CA ARG A 145 61.24 -23.04 41.91
C ARG A 145 62.08 -23.94 41.02
N VAL A 146 61.81 -23.96 39.71
CA VAL A 146 62.56 -24.77 38.74
C VAL A 146 63.99 -24.23 38.61
N GLU A 147 64.15 -22.92 38.53
CA GLU A 147 65.47 -22.26 38.50
C GLU A 147 66.29 -22.58 39.75
N GLN A 148 65.68 -22.57 40.94
CA GLN A 148 66.36 -22.95 42.17
C GLN A 148 66.75 -24.44 42.21
N ILE A 149 65.91 -25.34 41.68
CA ILE A 149 66.24 -26.78 41.60
C ILE A 149 67.48 -26.97 40.71
N ALA A 150 67.50 -26.31 39.54
CA ALA A 150 68.64 -26.36 38.62
C ALA A 150 69.92 -25.76 39.24
N ALA A 151 69.82 -24.60 39.91
CA ALA A 151 70.95 -23.97 40.57
C ALA A 151 71.53 -24.85 41.71
N ILE A 152 70.68 -25.51 42.51
CA ILE A 152 71.14 -26.43 43.56
C ILE A 152 71.80 -27.66 42.95
N ALA A 153 71.24 -28.22 41.87
CA ALA A 153 71.85 -29.34 41.16
C ALA A 153 73.23 -28.98 40.60
N GLN A 154 73.38 -27.77 40.04
CA GLN A 154 74.67 -27.26 39.59
C GLN A 154 75.69 -27.12 40.74
N GLU A 155 75.29 -26.53 41.87
CA GLU A 155 76.17 -26.40 43.04
C GLU A 155 76.61 -27.78 43.59
N LEU A 156 75.71 -28.78 43.57
CA LEU A 156 76.04 -30.16 43.93
C LEU A 156 77.08 -30.79 42.97
N ASN A 157 77.03 -30.47 41.68
CA ASN A 157 78.03 -30.91 40.71
C ASN A 157 79.39 -30.25 40.95
N GLU A 158 79.41 -28.93 41.17
CA GLU A 158 80.65 -28.17 41.42
C GLU A 158 81.38 -28.64 42.68
N LEU A 159 80.64 -29.22 43.63
CA LEU A 159 81.18 -29.81 44.86
C LEU A 159 81.47 -31.30 44.74
N ASP A 160 81.45 -31.91 43.56
CA ASP A 160 81.71 -33.34 43.32
C ASP A 160 80.86 -34.27 44.24
N TYR A 161 79.55 -34.03 44.29
CA TYR A 161 78.63 -34.88 45.03
C TYR A 161 78.60 -36.33 44.48
N TYR A 162 78.53 -37.32 45.37
CA TYR A 162 78.67 -38.73 44.99
C TYR A 162 77.53 -39.24 44.09
N ASP A 163 76.32 -38.68 44.23
CA ASP A 163 75.12 -39.06 43.47
C ASP A 163 74.68 -37.95 42.50
N SER A 164 75.63 -37.12 42.07
CA SER A 164 75.43 -36.12 41.01
C SER A 164 74.76 -36.69 39.74
N PRO A 165 75.08 -37.91 39.25
CA PRO A 165 74.40 -38.46 38.08
C PRO A 165 72.89 -38.59 38.25
N SER A 166 72.41 -39.05 39.41
CA SER A 166 70.97 -39.21 39.69
C SER A 166 70.28 -37.86 39.88
N VAL A 167 70.94 -36.92 40.57
CA VAL A 167 70.47 -35.53 40.73
C VAL A 167 70.29 -34.87 39.37
N ASN A 168 71.27 -34.99 38.48
CA ASN A 168 71.23 -34.41 37.14
C ASN A 168 70.16 -35.06 36.27
N ALA A 169 70.04 -36.39 36.28
CA ALA A 169 68.99 -37.08 35.53
C ALA A 169 67.58 -36.63 35.97
N ARG A 170 67.36 -36.46 37.28
CA ARG A 170 66.09 -35.97 37.83
C ARG A 170 65.86 -34.49 37.50
N CYS A 171 66.89 -33.64 37.64
CA CYS A 171 66.80 -32.23 37.29
C CYS A 171 66.49 -32.03 35.81
N GLN A 172 67.16 -32.78 34.93
CA GLN A 172 66.89 -32.74 33.49
C GLN A 172 65.45 -33.13 33.18
N LYS A 173 64.94 -34.21 33.80
CA LYS A 173 63.54 -34.63 33.63
C LYS A 173 62.55 -33.53 34.05
N ILE A 174 62.84 -32.83 35.15
CA ILE A 174 62.03 -31.70 35.62
C ILE A 174 62.07 -30.54 34.62
N CYS A 175 63.25 -30.17 34.12
CA CYS A 175 63.40 -29.12 33.11
C CYS A 175 62.69 -29.48 31.79
N ASP A 176 62.87 -30.70 31.29
CA ASP A 176 62.21 -31.18 30.08
C ASP A 176 60.68 -31.18 30.22
N GLN A 177 60.17 -31.61 31.39
CA GLN A 177 58.74 -31.56 31.70
C GLN A 177 58.24 -30.12 31.77
N TRP A 178 59.01 -29.21 32.37
CA TRP A 178 58.65 -27.80 32.47
C TRP A 178 58.55 -27.13 31.11
N ASP A 179 59.55 -27.33 30.24
CA ASP A 179 59.54 -26.83 28.87
C ASP A 179 58.37 -27.43 28.07
N GLY A 180 58.11 -28.73 28.26
CA GLY A 180 56.95 -29.42 27.68
C GLY A 180 55.61 -28.82 28.12
N LEU A 181 55.44 -28.56 29.42
CA LEU A 181 54.26 -27.90 30.00
C LEU A 181 54.09 -26.49 29.43
N GLY A 182 55.16 -25.70 29.32
CA GLY A 182 55.13 -24.38 28.70
C GLY A 182 54.64 -24.44 27.26
N GLY A 183 55.20 -25.35 26.46
CA GLY A 183 54.78 -25.57 25.07
C GLY A 183 53.33 -26.05 24.92
N MET A 184 52.85 -26.94 25.79
CA MET A 184 51.45 -27.38 25.81
C MET A 184 50.48 -26.27 26.22
N THR A 185 50.87 -25.47 27.22
CA THR A 185 50.10 -24.33 27.71
C THR A 185 49.89 -23.30 26.61
N GLN A 186 50.95 -22.94 25.89
CA GLN A 186 50.86 -22.01 24.76
C GLN A 186 49.96 -22.55 23.65
N LYS A 187 50.13 -23.82 23.24
CA LYS A 187 49.28 -24.45 22.22
C LYS A 187 47.80 -24.46 22.61
N ARG A 188 47.51 -24.75 23.88
CA ARG A 188 46.14 -24.72 24.41
C ARG A 188 45.59 -23.29 24.39
N SER A 189 46.37 -22.30 24.83
CA SER A 189 45.99 -20.88 24.81
C SER A 189 45.63 -20.42 23.39
N GLU A 190 46.47 -20.72 22.41
CA GLU A 190 46.23 -20.41 20.99
C GLU A 190 44.95 -21.10 20.45
N ALA A 191 44.70 -22.36 20.83
CA ALA A 191 43.50 -23.09 20.42
C ALA A 191 42.21 -22.52 21.05
N LEU A 192 42.27 -22.16 22.34
CA LEU A 192 41.15 -21.54 23.07
C LEU A 192 40.79 -20.18 22.45
N GLN A 193 41.78 -19.30 22.26
CA GLN A 193 41.58 -17.97 21.65
C GLN A 193 41.08 -18.07 20.21
N ARG A 194 41.60 -19.01 19.42
CA ARG A 194 41.12 -19.25 18.06
C ARG A 194 39.65 -19.66 18.06
N THR A 195 39.26 -20.56 18.96
CA THR A 195 37.88 -21.07 19.05
C THR A 195 36.93 -19.98 19.53
N GLU A 196 37.32 -19.20 20.54
CA GLU A 196 36.57 -18.03 20.99
C GLU A 196 36.33 -17.06 19.83
N LYS A 197 37.38 -16.66 19.10
CA LYS A 197 37.25 -15.72 17.99
C LYS A 197 36.31 -16.22 16.90
N LEU A 198 36.34 -17.52 16.59
CA LEU A 198 35.42 -18.12 15.63
C LEU A 198 33.97 -18.04 16.12
N LEU A 199 33.71 -18.41 17.38
CA LEU A 199 32.38 -18.34 17.98
C LEU A 199 31.86 -16.91 18.10
N GLU A 200 32.71 -15.93 18.44
CA GLU A 200 32.33 -14.50 18.45
C GLU A 200 31.98 -14.00 17.04
N THR A 201 32.74 -14.42 16.03
CA THR A 201 32.45 -14.05 14.63
C THR A 201 31.09 -14.60 14.21
N ILE A 202 30.82 -15.87 14.52
CA ILE A 202 29.54 -16.53 14.24
C ILE A 202 28.39 -15.81 14.95
N ASP A 203 28.55 -15.50 16.24
CA ASP A 203 27.54 -14.83 17.05
C ASP A 203 27.19 -13.44 16.49
N GLN A 204 28.22 -12.67 16.11
CA GLN A 204 28.07 -11.36 15.49
C GLN A 204 27.33 -11.44 14.15
N LEU A 205 27.63 -12.44 13.32
CA LEU A 205 26.92 -12.68 12.05
C LEU A 205 25.46 -13.09 12.30
N TYR A 206 25.18 -13.92 13.31
CA TYR A 206 23.80 -14.25 13.68
C TYR A 206 23.00 -13.03 14.11
N LEU A 207 23.62 -12.14 14.89
CA LEU A 207 23.01 -10.88 15.32
C LEU A 207 22.76 -9.95 14.12
N GLU A 208 23.71 -9.84 13.20
CA GLU A 208 23.55 -9.04 11.97
C GLU A 208 22.41 -9.58 11.10
N PHE A 209 22.35 -10.90 10.90
CA PHE A 209 21.24 -11.55 10.21
C PHE A 209 19.91 -11.18 10.86
N ALA A 210 19.78 -11.33 12.18
CA ALA A 210 18.54 -11.05 12.89
C ALA A 210 18.12 -9.58 12.73
N LYS A 211 19.08 -8.65 12.84
CA LYS A 211 18.85 -7.21 12.71
C LYS A 211 18.35 -6.82 11.32
N ARG A 212 18.81 -7.49 10.26
CA ARG A 212 18.41 -7.19 8.87
C ARG A 212 17.16 -7.96 8.45
N ALA A 213 17.03 -9.22 8.88
CA ALA A 213 15.91 -10.08 8.56
C ALA A 213 14.59 -9.56 9.14
N ALA A 214 14.57 -9.00 10.35
CA ALA A 214 13.36 -8.49 10.97
C ALA A 214 12.66 -7.36 10.17
N PRO A 215 13.31 -6.23 9.85
CA PRO A 215 12.68 -5.19 9.04
C PRO A 215 12.38 -5.65 7.61
N PHE A 216 13.25 -6.49 7.02
CA PHE A 216 13.01 -7.04 5.69
C PHE A 216 11.77 -7.96 5.66
N ASN A 217 11.57 -8.76 6.71
CA ASN A 217 10.38 -9.58 6.87
C ASN A 217 9.10 -8.73 6.96
N ASN A 218 9.13 -7.68 7.77
CA ASN A 218 7.99 -6.76 7.90
C ASN A 218 7.69 -6.04 6.58
N TRP A 219 8.73 -5.66 5.83
CA TRP A 219 8.56 -5.09 4.50
C TRP A 219 7.89 -6.07 3.54
N MET A 220 8.28 -7.35 3.54
CA MET A 220 7.62 -8.37 2.72
C MET A 220 6.16 -8.59 3.12
N GLU A 221 5.85 -8.56 4.42
CA GLU A 221 4.47 -8.67 4.91
C GLU A 221 3.61 -7.49 4.44
N GLY A 222 4.08 -6.26 4.64
CA GLY A 222 3.38 -5.06 4.14
C GLY A 222 3.23 -5.06 2.61
N ALA A 223 4.27 -5.46 1.88
CA ALA A 223 4.19 -5.58 0.42
C ALA A 223 3.15 -6.62 -0.02
N MET A 224 3.03 -7.75 0.67
CA MET A 224 1.99 -8.74 0.37
C MET A 224 0.58 -8.17 0.65
N GLU A 225 0.40 -7.44 1.75
CA GLU A 225 -0.88 -6.78 2.07
C GLU A 225 -1.25 -5.75 1.00
N ASP A 226 -0.34 -4.84 0.64
CA ASP A 226 -0.56 -3.79 -0.36
C ASP A 226 -0.88 -4.36 -1.75
N LEU A 227 -0.21 -5.44 -2.15
CA LEU A 227 -0.44 -6.09 -3.44
C LEU A 227 -1.81 -6.79 -3.50
N GLN A 228 -2.31 -7.27 -2.35
CA GLN A 228 -3.60 -7.96 -2.22
C GLN A 228 -4.75 -7.01 -1.87
N ASP A 229 -4.48 -5.73 -1.63
CA ASP A 229 -5.49 -4.75 -1.23
C ASP A 229 -6.57 -4.56 -2.30
N THR A 230 -7.84 -4.54 -1.87
CA THR A 230 -8.98 -4.35 -2.77
C THR A 230 -9.23 -2.85 -2.98
N PHE A 231 -9.24 -2.40 -4.23
CA PHE A 231 -9.47 -1.00 -4.58
C PHE A 231 -10.77 -0.78 -5.33
N ILE A 232 -11.36 0.40 -5.15
CA ILE A 232 -12.53 0.88 -5.88
C ILE A 232 -12.16 2.23 -6.47
N VAL A 233 -12.37 2.40 -7.77
CA VAL A 233 -12.07 3.62 -8.52
C VAL A 233 -13.26 3.98 -9.41
N HIS A 234 -13.46 5.28 -9.63
CA HIS A 234 -14.57 5.83 -10.42
C HIS A 234 -14.09 6.70 -11.58
N THR A 235 -12.79 7.00 -11.63
CA THR A 235 -12.17 7.87 -12.64
C THR A 235 -10.89 7.27 -13.22
N ILE A 236 -10.51 7.75 -14.41
CA ILE A 236 -9.25 7.37 -15.07
C ILE A 236 -8.05 7.91 -14.29
N GLU A 237 -8.17 9.10 -13.68
CA GLU A 237 -7.10 9.71 -12.90
C GLU A 237 -6.74 8.89 -11.66
N GLU A 238 -7.74 8.36 -10.94
CA GLU A 238 -7.53 7.50 -9.76
C GLU A 238 -6.77 6.22 -10.12
N ILE A 239 -7.18 5.50 -11.16
CA ILE A 239 -6.51 4.25 -11.57
C ILE A 239 -5.11 4.51 -12.11
N LYS A 240 -4.86 5.65 -12.76
CA LYS A 240 -3.51 6.08 -13.15
C LYS A 240 -2.63 6.35 -11.94
N GLY A 241 -3.19 6.94 -10.88
CA GLY A 241 -2.52 7.13 -9.60
C GLY A 241 -2.06 5.80 -8.99
N LEU A 242 -2.97 4.83 -8.90
CA LEU A 242 -2.66 3.48 -8.40
C LEU A 242 -1.62 2.75 -9.28
N SER A 243 -1.73 2.87 -10.60
CA SER A 243 -0.76 2.30 -11.54
C SER A 243 0.63 2.91 -11.34
N THR A 244 0.70 4.23 -11.16
CA THR A 244 1.97 4.93 -10.90
C THR A 244 2.59 4.50 -9.57
N ALA A 245 1.78 4.37 -8.52
CA ALA A 245 2.25 3.88 -7.23
C ALA A 245 2.79 2.44 -7.33
N HIS A 246 2.12 1.58 -8.10
CA HIS A 246 2.58 0.21 -8.34
C HIS A 246 3.90 0.16 -9.13
N GLU A 247 4.07 1.03 -10.14
CA GLU A 247 5.36 1.15 -10.85
C GLU A 247 6.49 1.62 -9.93
N GLN A 248 6.22 2.59 -9.04
CA GLN A 248 7.19 3.03 -8.04
C GLN A 248 7.56 1.90 -7.07
N PHE A 249 6.58 1.11 -6.62
CA PHE A 249 6.83 -0.09 -5.82
C PHE A 249 7.71 -1.10 -6.58
N LYS A 250 7.40 -1.41 -7.85
CA LYS A 250 8.21 -2.31 -8.68
C LYS A 250 9.65 -1.83 -8.83
N ALA A 251 9.88 -0.52 -8.88
CA ALA A 251 11.22 0.06 -8.94
C ALA A 251 12.06 -0.20 -7.66
N THR A 252 11.42 -0.50 -6.52
CA THR A 252 12.13 -0.88 -5.28
C THR A 252 12.54 -2.34 -5.23
N LEU A 253 11.90 -3.22 -6.02
CA LEU A 253 12.14 -4.67 -5.99
C LEU A 253 13.60 -5.08 -6.25
N PRO A 254 14.34 -4.47 -7.19
CA PRO A 254 15.75 -4.83 -7.41
C PRO A 254 16.62 -4.57 -6.18
N GLU A 255 16.36 -3.48 -5.45
CA GLU A 255 17.10 -3.15 -4.23
C GLU A 255 16.71 -4.07 -3.08
N ALA A 256 15.42 -4.41 -2.97
CA ALA A 256 14.94 -5.41 -2.02
C ALA A 256 15.54 -6.80 -2.28
N ASP A 257 15.76 -7.20 -3.55
CA ASP A 257 16.43 -8.47 -3.86
C ASP A 257 17.92 -8.44 -3.51
N LYS A 258 18.60 -7.29 -3.65
CA LYS A 258 19.97 -7.15 -3.14
C LYS A 258 20.03 -7.30 -1.63
N GLU A 259 19.08 -6.70 -0.90
CA GLU A 259 19.00 -6.85 0.55
C GLU A 259 18.76 -8.32 0.94
N ARG A 260 17.85 -9.01 0.24
CA ARG A 260 17.65 -10.46 0.40
C ARG A 260 18.95 -11.24 0.18
N MET A 261 19.66 -10.99 -0.92
CA MET A 261 20.92 -11.67 -1.23
C MET A 261 21.98 -11.42 -0.15
N ALA A 262 22.06 -10.20 0.38
CA ALA A 262 22.98 -9.87 1.45
C ALA A 262 22.63 -10.58 2.77
N ILE A 263 21.34 -10.63 3.14
CA ILE A 263 20.85 -11.38 4.31
C ILE A 263 21.17 -12.88 4.19
N LEU A 264 20.90 -13.48 3.03
CA LEU A 264 21.24 -14.89 2.78
C LEU A 264 22.75 -15.12 2.70
N GLY A 265 23.51 -14.13 2.24
CA GLY A 265 24.97 -14.13 2.22
C GLY A 265 25.57 -14.32 3.61
N ILE A 266 25.02 -13.63 4.62
CA ILE A 266 25.45 -13.77 6.02
C ILE A 266 25.28 -15.22 6.49
N GLN A 267 24.12 -15.83 6.22
CA GLN A 267 23.87 -17.22 6.60
C GLN A 267 24.84 -18.20 5.90
N ASN A 268 25.12 -17.96 4.61
CA ASN A 268 26.06 -18.79 3.85
C ASN A 268 27.49 -18.66 4.40
N GLU A 269 27.88 -17.47 4.85
CA GLU A 269 29.17 -17.23 5.50
C GLU A 269 29.29 -17.99 6.82
N ILE A 270 28.24 -17.97 7.66
CA ILE A 270 28.18 -18.78 8.88
C ILE A 270 28.34 -20.27 8.55
N ALA A 271 27.57 -20.78 7.59
CA ALA A 271 27.66 -22.18 7.18
C ALA A 271 29.06 -22.55 6.67
N LYS A 272 29.71 -21.64 5.93
CA LYS A 272 31.08 -21.83 5.43
C LYS A 272 32.10 -21.88 6.58
N ILE A 273 31.99 -21.00 7.57
CA ILE A 273 32.88 -20.98 8.75
C ILE A 273 32.74 -22.31 9.50
N VAL A 274 31.51 -22.75 9.77
CA VAL A 274 31.22 -24.02 10.45
C VAL A 274 31.82 -25.20 9.71
N GLN A 275 31.59 -25.28 8.40
CA GLN A 275 32.08 -26.38 7.58
C GLN A 275 33.62 -26.39 7.49
N THR A 276 34.25 -25.22 7.41
CA THR A 276 35.71 -25.10 7.26
C THR A 276 36.43 -25.48 8.57
N TYR A 277 35.94 -24.99 9.70
CA TYR A 277 36.62 -25.13 10.99
C TYR A 277 36.04 -26.23 11.88
N HIS A 278 35.00 -26.93 11.42
CA HIS A 278 34.33 -28.03 12.14
C HIS A 278 33.88 -27.62 13.55
N VAL A 279 33.46 -26.35 13.70
CA VAL A 279 32.99 -25.80 14.97
C VAL A 279 31.60 -26.34 15.27
N ASN A 280 31.42 -26.90 16.46
CA ASN A 280 30.11 -27.41 16.88
C ASN A 280 29.22 -26.24 17.33
N ILE A 281 28.36 -25.73 16.44
CA ILE A 281 27.33 -24.75 16.83
C ILE A 281 26.11 -25.50 17.30
N ALA A 282 25.71 -25.25 18.54
CA ALA A 282 24.43 -25.69 19.07
C ALA A 282 23.28 -24.85 18.47
N GLY A 283 22.69 -25.34 17.37
CA GLY A 283 21.34 -24.96 16.96
C GLY A 283 21.19 -23.76 16.01
N SER A 284 19.94 -23.31 15.89
CA SER A 284 19.49 -22.19 15.05
C SER A 284 19.91 -20.84 15.64
N ASN A 285 19.80 -19.77 14.84
CA ASN A 285 20.06 -18.40 15.28
C ASN A 285 19.31 -18.07 16.60
N PRO A 286 19.99 -17.66 17.68
CA PRO A 286 19.35 -17.38 18.97
C PRO A 286 18.62 -16.02 19.02
N TYR A 287 18.87 -15.13 18.07
CA TYR A 287 18.36 -13.75 18.07
C TYR A 287 17.08 -13.55 17.26
N THR A 288 16.67 -14.54 16.48
CA THR A 288 15.44 -14.46 15.67
C THR A 288 14.87 -15.84 15.38
N THR A 289 13.54 -15.92 15.25
CA THR A 289 12.84 -17.11 14.79
C THR A 289 12.77 -17.20 13.27
N ILE A 290 13.03 -16.09 12.56
CA ILE A 290 12.94 -16.02 11.11
C ILE A 290 14.08 -16.83 10.51
N ASN A 291 13.75 -17.81 9.67
CA ASN A 291 14.74 -18.61 8.98
C ASN A 291 14.90 -18.20 7.50
N PRO A 292 16.04 -18.54 6.86
CA PRO A 292 16.29 -18.23 5.45
C PRO A 292 15.27 -18.82 4.47
N GLN A 293 14.65 -19.96 4.82
CA GLN A 293 13.66 -20.62 3.98
C GLN A 293 12.35 -19.83 3.95
N GLU A 294 11.91 -19.32 5.10
CA GLU A 294 10.75 -18.44 5.23
C GLU A 294 10.94 -17.14 4.46
N ILE A 295 12.14 -16.54 4.53
CA ILE A 295 12.47 -15.33 3.75
C ILE A 295 12.30 -15.59 2.25
N ASN A 296 12.84 -16.70 1.75
CA ASN A 296 12.69 -17.05 0.33
C ASN A 296 11.24 -17.34 -0.05
N ALA A 297 10.50 -18.08 0.79
CA ALA A 297 9.09 -18.37 0.54
C ALA A 297 8.23 -17.09 0.48
N LYS A 298 8.44 -16.14 1.40
CA LYS A 298 7.74 -14.84 1.38
C LYS A 298 8.14 -14.00 0.16
N TRP A 299 9.43 -13.99 -0.18
CA TRP A 299 9.93 -13.30 -1.37
C TRP A 299 9.29 -13.83 -2.66
N ASP A 300 9.22 -15.15 -2.81
CA ASP A 300 8.61 -15.79 -3.97
C ASP A 300 7.11 -15.46 -4.07
N LYS A 301 6.42 -15.39 -2.92
CA LYS A 301 5.02 -14.95 -2.86
C LYS A 301 4.85 -13.49 -3.29
N VAL A 302 5.71 -12.57 -2.82
CA VAL A 302 5.72 -11.17 -3.30
C VAL A 302 5.93 -11.12 -4.81
N LYS A 303 6.92 -11.85 -5.33
CA LYS A 303 7.21 -11.92 -6.77
C LYS A 303 6.05 -12.49 -7.59
N GLN A 304 5.26 -13.41 -7.03
CA GLN A 304 4.07 -13.96 -7.66
C GLN A 304 2.90 -12.97 -7.68
N LEU A 305 2.75 -12.17 -6.62
CA LEU A 305 1.66 -11.20 -6.48
C LEU A 305 1.85 -9.97 -7.38
N VAL A 306 3.08 -9.55 -7.67
CA VAL A 306 3.38 -8.41 -8.56
C VAL A 306 2.67 -8.51 -9.91
N PRO A 307 2.85 -9.57 -10.73
CA PRO A 307 2.18 -9.67 -12.03
C PRO A 307 0.65 -9.83 -11.91
N GLN A 308 0.15 -10.37 -10.81
CA GLN A 308 -1.30 -10.43 -10.56
C GLN A 308 -1.88 -9.03 -10.32
N ARG A 309 -1.14 -8.20 -9.57
CA ARG A 309 -1.50 -6.80 -9.33
C ARG A 309 -1.44 -5.98 -10.61
N ASP A 310 -0.40 -6.16 -11.43
CA ASP A 310 -0.29 -5.56 -12.77
C ASP A 310 -1.55 -5.86 -13.60
N GLN A 311 -1.94 -7.14 -13.67
CA GLN A 311 -3.11 -7.56 -14.44
C GLN A 311 -4.41 -6.94 -13.92
N ALA A 312 -4.62 -6.92 -12.60
CA ALA A 312 -5.80 -6.30 -11.99
C ALA A 312 -5.89 -4.79 -12.28
N LEU A 313 -4.75 -4.09 -12.25
CA LEU A 313 -4.70 -2.65 -12.59
C LEU A 313 -4.97 -2.40 -14.09
N ILE A 314 -4.48 -3.26 -14.98
CA ILE A 314 -4.75 -3.17 -16.43
C ILE A 314 -6.23 -3.40 -16.74
N GLU A 315 -6.85 -4.41 -16.12
CA GLU A 315 -8.27 -4.71 -16.28
C GLU A 315 -9.13 -3.54 -15.81
N GLU A 316 -8.81 -2.98 -14.64
CA GLU A 316 -9.51 -1.81 -14.12
C GLU A 316 -9.31 -0.58 -15.01
N HIS A 317 -8.08 -0.32 -15.45
CA HIS A 317 -7.80 0.81 -16.34
C HIS A 317 -8.60 0.69 -17.65
N THR A 318 -8.66 -0.51 -18.22
CA THR A 318 -9.47 -0.80 -19.40
C THR A 318 -10.95 -0.53 -19.14
N ARG A 319 -11.47 -0.95 -17.98
CA ARG A 319 -12.86 -0.68 -17.57
C ARG A 319 -13.13 0.82 -17.49
N GLN A 320 -12.26 1.60 -16.84
CA GLN A 320 -12.42 3.06 -16.73
C GLN A 320 -12.31 3.77 -18.08
N GLN A 321 -11.44 3.30 -18.98
CA GLN A 321 -11.37 3.82 -20.35
C GLN A 321 -12.67 3.55 -21.13
N ASN A 322 -13.24 2.36 -21.00
CA ASN A 322 -14.52 2.04 -21.62
C ASN A 322 -15.65 2.90 -21.03
N ASN A 323 -15.67 3.13 -19.72
CA ASN A 323 -16.64 4.00 -19.05
C ASN A 323 -16.57 5.43 -19.59
N GLU A 324 -15.37 6.00 -19.72
CA GLU A 324 -15.19 7.34 -20.28
C GLU A 324 -15.62 7.41 -21.75
N ARG A 325 -15.35 6.37 -22.54
CA ARG A 325 -15.81 6.28 -23.93
C ARG A 325 -17.34 6.31 -24.02
N LEU A 326 -18.03 5.56 -23.16
CA LEU A 326 -19.50 5.57 -23.10
C LEU A 326 -20.03 6.96 -22.71
N ARG A 327 -19.44 7.62 -21.70
CA ARG A 327 -19.81 8.99 -21.30
C ARG A 327 -19.70 9.96 -22.48
N VAL A 328 -18.57 9.94 -23.19
CA VAL A 328 -18.32 10.81 -24.36
C VAL A 328 -19.26 10.48 -25.51
N GLN A 329 -19.52 9.20 -25.78
CA GLN A 329 -20.42 8.77 -26.86
C GLN A 329 -21.85 9.28 -26.63
N PHE A 330 -22.40 9.05 -25.43
CA PHE A 330 -23.72 9.56 -25.06
C PHE A 330 -23.75 11.09 -25.15
N ALA A 331 -22.76 11.77 -24.60
CA ALA A 331 -22.71 13.23 -24.59
C ALA A 331 -22.65 13.83 -26.00
N ASN A 332 -21.85 13.26 -26.90
CA ASN A 332 -21.76 13.72 -28.29
C ASN A 332 -23.11 13.63 -29.01
N GLN A 333 -23.87 12.57 -28.78
CA GLN A 333 -25.20 12.41 -29.35
C GLN A 333 -26.22 13.35 -28.69
N ALA A 334 -26.27 13.39 -27.36
CA ALA A 334 -27.19 14.22 -26.59
C ALA A 334 -27.00 15.72 -26.88
N ASN A 335 -25.75 16.19 -27.03
CA ASN A 335 -25.43 17.58 -27.34
C ASN A 335 -25.85 18.01 -28.77
N VAL A 336 -26.15 17.06 -29.65
CA VAL A 336 -26.72 17.34 -30.98
C VAL A 336 -28.24 17.22 -30.96
N ILE A 337 -28.76 16.19 -30.30
CA ILE A 337 -30.20 15.89 -30.22
C ILE A 337 -30.94 16.95 -29.41
N GLY A 338 -30.42 17.35 -28.25
CA GLY A 338 -31.05 18.33 -27.37
C GLY A 338 -31.36 19.67 -28.07
N PRO A 339 -30.36 20.33 -28.69
CA PRO A 339 -30.60 21.54 -29.47
C PRO A 339 -31.52 21.31 -30.67
N TRP A 340 -31.42 20.17 -31.36
CA TRP A 340 -32.30 19.87 -32.50
C TRP A 340 -33.78 19.82 -32.09
N ILE A 341 -34.09 19.21 -30.93
CA ILE A 341 -35.45 19.19 -30.37
C ILE A 341 -35.92 20.62 -30.08
N GLN A 342 -35.07 21.44 -29.44
CA GLN A 342 -35.40 22.83 -29.11
C GLN A 342 -35.65 23.67 -30.38
N THR A 343 -34.82 23.54 -31.41
CA THR A 343 -35.02 24.22 -32.70
C THR A 343 -36.33 23.80 -33.35
N LYS A 344 -36.62 22.50 -33.43
CA LYS A 344 -37.87 22.00 -34.03
C LYS A 344 -39.11 22.43 -33.27
N MET A 345 -39.06 22.42 -31.93
CA MET A 345 -40.13 22.91 -31.08
C MET A 345 -40.39 24.41 -31.33
N GLY A 346 -39.33 25.22 -31.46
CA GLY A 346 -39.44 26.64 -31.81
C GLY A 346 -40.00 26.89 -33.22
N GLU A 347 -39.60 26.10 -34.22
CA GLU A 347 -40.12 26.20 -35.59
C GLU A 347 -41.61 25.88 -35.68
N ILE A 348 -42.07 24.83 -34.99
CA ILE A 348 -43.51 24.48 -34.92
C ILE A 348 -44.30 25.58 -34.21
N GLY A 349 -43.74 26.13 -33.13
CA GLY A 349 -44.33 27.26 -32.42
C GLY A 349 -44.52 28.48 -33.33
N ARG A 350 -43.56 28.78 -34.22
CA ARG A 350 -43.68 29.90 -35.17
C ARG A 350 -44.78 29.69 -36.20
N ILE A 351 -44.96 28.48 -36.75
CA ILE A 351 -46.06 28.20 -37.70
C ILE A 351 -47.43 28.48 -37.06
N SER A 352 -47.56 28.25 -35.75
CA SER A 352 -48.82 28.49 -35.04
C SER A 352 -49.12 29.99 -34.82
N ILE A 353 -48.09 30.85 -34.85
CA ILE A 353 -48.19 32.28 -34.51
C ILE A 353 -48.12 33.16 -35.77
N GLU A 354 -47.21 32.84 -36.69
CA GLU A 354 -46.98 33.56 -37.94
C GLU A 354 -48.01 33.07 -38.96
N MET A 355 -49.16 33.75 -39.06
CA MET A 355 -50.27 33.48 -40.00
C MET A 355 -49.90 33.74 -41.48
N HIS A 356 -48.73 33.30 -41.91
CA HIS A 356 -48.27 33.43 -43.29
C HIS A 356 -48.55 32.15 -44.08
N GLY A 357 -49.18 32.30 -45.25
CA GLY A 357 -49.55 31.19 -46.14
C GLY A 357 -50.97 30.69 -45.93
N THR A 358 -51.41 29.79 -46.81
CA THR A 358 -52.70 29.12 -46.68
C THR A 358 -52.65 28.06 -45.57
N LEU A 359 -53.79 27.69 -44.99
CA LEU A 359 -53.89 26.58 -44.03
C LEU A 359 -53.34 25.27 -44.63
N GLU A 360 -53.51 25.09 -45.94
CA GLU A 360 -52.97 23.99 -46.73
C GLU A 360 -51.43 24.02 -46.79
N ASP A 361 -50.82 25.18 -46.97
CA ASP A 361 -49.37 25.35 -46.96
C ASP A 361 -48.80 25.09 -45.56
N GLN A 362 -49.47 25.59 -44.51
CA GLN A 362 -49.09 25.35 -43.13
C GLN A 362 -49.18 23.87 -42.77
N LEU A 363 -50.28 23.20 -43.14
CA LEU A 363 -50.45 21.77 -42.96
C LEU A 363 -49.37 20.97 -43.71
N THR A 364 -49.06 21.35 -44.94
CA THR A 364 -48.00 20.72 -45.75
C THR A 364 -46.63 20.85 -45.07
N ASN A 365 -46.30 22.04 -44.55
CA ASN A 365 -45.06 22.28 -43.82
C ASN A 365 -44.99 21.47 -42.51
N LEU A 366 -46.09 21.38 -41.75
CA LEU A 366 -46.16 20.55 -40.55
C LEU A 366 -46.01 19.06 -40.86
N ARG A 367 -46.65 18.56 -41.92
CA ARG A 367 -46.46 17.16 -42.38
C ARG A 367 -45.02 16.90 -42.82
N GLN A 368 -44.32 17.88 -43.38
CA GLN A 368 -42.90 17.77 -43.68
C GLN A 368 -42.04 17.70 -42.41
N TYR A 369 -42.36 18.50 -41.38
CA TYR A 369 -41.70 18.42 -40.09
C TYR A 369 -41.98 17.11 -39.36
N GLU A 370 -43.21 16.59 -39.43
CA GLU A 370 -43.58 15.27 -38.89
C GLU A 370 -42.73 14.17 -39.52
N LYS A 371 -42.60 14.18 -40.85
CA LYS A 371 -41.72 13.25 -41.56
C LYS A 371 -40.26 13.40 -41.14
N SER A 372 -39.79 14.62 -40.94
CA SER A 372 -38.42 14.90 -40.45
C SER A 372 -38.20 14.33 -39.04
N ILE A 373 -39.18 14.47 -38.15
CA ILE A 373 -39.15 13.93 -36.78
C ILE A 373 -39.15 12.40 -36.82
N VAL A 374 -40.03 11.77 -37.59
CA VAL A 374 -40.05 10.31 -37.75
C VAL A 374 -38.71 9.78 -38.26
N ASN A 375 -38.10 10.46 -39.24
CA ASN A 375 -36.78 10.09 -39.76
C ASN A 375 -35.64 10.25 -38.74
N TYR A 376 -35.81 11.11 -37.73
CA TYR A 376 -34.81 11.35 -36.70
C TYR A 376 -34.91 10.36 -35.52
N LYS A 377 -36.05 9.67 -35.38
CA LYS A 377 -36.33 8.67 -34.32
C LYS A 377 -35.20 7.64 -34.09
N PRO A 378 -34.53 7.06 -35.13
CA PRO A 378 -33.46 6.09 -34.90
C PRO A 378 -32.27 6.64 -34.09
N LYS A 379 -32.02 7.97 -34.11
CA LYS A 379 -30.97 8.59 -33.29
C LYS A 379 -31.35 8.67 -31.82
N ILE A 380 -32.64 8.85 -31.52
CA ILE A 380 -33.16 8.78 -30.14
C ILE A 380 -33.02 7.35 -29.62
N ASP A 381 -33.37 6.37 -30.45
CA ASP A 381 -33.26 4.95 -30.11
C ASP A 381 -31.81 4.54 -29.86
N GLN A 382 -30.87 5.04 -30.67
CA GLN A 382 -29.44 4.82 -30.41
C GLN A 382 -28.97 5.47 -29.11
N LEU A 383 -29.44 6.68 -28.78
CA LEU A 383 -29.09 7.35 -27.53
C LEU A 383 -29.64 6.58 -26.31
N GLU A 384 -30.82 5.98 -26.43
CA GLU A 384 -31.43 5.12 -25.41
C GLU A 384 -30.58 3.87 -25.15
N VAL A 385 -30.08 3.21 -26.21
CA VAL A 385 -29.13 2.09 -26.10
C VAL A 385 -27.83 2.52 -25.44
N ASP A 386 -27.26 3.66 -25.83
CA ASP A 386 -26.05 4.19 -25.22
C ASP A 386 -26.25 4.50 -23.73
N HIS A 387 -27.44 5.00 -23.34
CA HIS A 387 -27.81 5.22 -21.94
C HIS A 387 -27.93 3.92 -21.16
N GLN A 388 -28.54 2.89 -21.74
CA GLN A 388 -28.63 1.57 -21.13
C GLN A 388 -27.24 0.99 -20.85
N LEU A 389 -26.30 1.08 -21.79
CA LEU A 389 -24.92 0.63 -21.60
C LEU A 389 -24.21 1.37 -20.45
N ILE A 390 -24.47 2.68 -20.30
CA ILE A 390 -23.96 3.49 -19.18
C ILE A 390 -24.52 3.01 -17.84
N GLN A 391 -25.81 2.70 -17.78
CA GLN A 391 -26.46 2.19 -16.56
C GLN A 391 -25.98 0.78 -16.19
N GLU A 392 -25.84 -0.12 -17.16
CA GLU A 392 -25.30 -1.47 -16.96
C GLU A 392 -23.83 -1.43 -16.49
N ALA A 393 -23.08 -0.41 -16.91
CA ALA A 393 -21.72 -0.13 -16.43
C ALA A 393 -21.67 0.59 -15.08
N LEU A 394 -22.81 0.86 -14.44
CA LEU A 394 -22.96 1.55 -13.15
C LEU A 394 -22.38 2.98 -13.15
N ILE A 395 -22.50 3.68 -14.27
CA ILE A 395 -22.05 5.07 -14.42
C ILE A 395 -23.25 6.00 -14.24
N PHE A 396 -23.19 6.91 -13.28
CA PHE A 396 -24.30 7.83 -12.96
C PHE A 396 -23.99 9.29 -13.26
N ASP A 397 -22.75 9.60 -13.63
CA ASP A 397 -22.26 10.94 -13.90
C ASP A 397 -21.78 11.06 -15.35
N ASN A 398 -22.02 12.23 -15.95
CA ASN A 398 -21.46 12.56 -17.25
C ASN A 398 -21.07 14.04 -17.31
N LYS A 399 -19.77 14.31 -17.17
CA LYS A 399 -19.20 15.67 -17.24
C LYS A 399 -19.23 16.30 -18.63
N HIS A 400 -19.52 15.52 -19.68
CA HIS A 400 -19.40 15.96 -21.09
C HIS A 400 -20.71 16.53 -21.66
N THR A 401 -21.82 16.46 -20.94
CA THR A 401 -23.10 17.03 -21.37
C THR A 401 -23.92 17.52 -20.18
N LYS A 402 -24.78 18.51 -20.43
CA LYS A 402 -25.81 18.96 -19.48
C LYS A 402 -27.15 18.26 -19.71
N TYR A 403 -27.31 17.57 -20.83
CA TYR A 403 -28.52 16.83 -21.15
C TYR A 403 -28.46 15.45 -20.49
N THR A 404 -29.44 15.15 -19.65
CA THR A 404 -29.69 13.78 -19.18
C THR A 404 -30.65 13.08 -20.12
N MET A 405 -30.69 11.75 -20.09
CA MET A 405 -31.64 11.00 -20.93
C MET A 405 -33.08 11.43 -20.67
N GLU A 406 -33.43 11.75 -19.43
CA GLU A 406 -34.75 12.25 -19.06
C GLU A 406 -35.12 13.57 -19.75
N HIS A 407 -34.18 14.53 -19.82
CA HIS A 407 -34.41 15.77 -20.57
C HIS A 407 -34.70 15.50 -22.05
N ILE A 408 -34.02 14.52 -22.65
CA ILE A 408 -34.22 14.15 -24.06
C ILE A 408 -35.56 13.44 -24.27
N ARG A 409 -35.94 12.50 -23.40
CA ARG A 409 -37.23 11.79 -23.47
C ARG A 409 -38.40 12.76 -23.39
N VAL A 410 -38.43 13.59 -22.34
CA VAL A 410 -39.50 14.58 -22.14
C VAL A 410 -39.53 15.57 -23.31
N GLY A 411 -38.37 16.08 -23.74
CA GLY A 411 -38.28 16.99 -24.87
C GLY A 411 -38.81 16.37 -26.18
N TRP A 412 -38.50 15.10 -26.42
CA TRP A 412 -38.92 14.37 -27.62
C TRP A 412 -40.43 14.05 -27.61
N GLU A 413 -40.96 13.57 -26.48
CA GLU A 413 -42.40 13.29 -26.33
C GLU A 413 -43.23 14.58 -26.41
N GLN A 414 -42.73 15.66 -25.81
CA GLN A 414 -43.36 16.97 -25.94
C GLN A 414 -43.36 17.46 -27.39
N LEU A 415 -42.27 17.24 -28.13
CA LEU A 415 -42.19 17.59 -29.56
C LEU A 415 -43.21 16.82 -30.40
N LEU A 416 -43.33 15.50 -30.19
CA LEU A 416 -44.32 14.64 -30.85
C LEU A 416 -45.76 15.07 -30.54
N THR A 417 -46.05 15.36 -29.28
CA THR A 417 -47.39 15.81 -28.85
C THR A 417 -47.70 17.19 -29.43
N THR A 418 -46.72 18.10 -29.44
CA THR A 418 -46.89 19.46 -29.97
C THR A 418 -47.19 19.41 -31.46
N ILE A 419 -46.43 18.65 -32.26
CA ILE A 419 -46.69 18.58 -33.70
C ILE A 419 -48.03 17.91 -34.02
N ALA A 420 -48.40 16.84 -33.31
CA ALA A 420 -49.68 16.16 -33.52
C ALA A 420 -50.87 17.07 -33.17
N ARG A 421 -50.76 17.82 -32.05
CA ARG A 421 -51.77 18.80 -31.65
C ARG A 421 -51.89 19.93 -32.68
N THR A 422 -50.77 20.54 -33.10
CA THR A 422 -50.81 21.64 -34.08
C THR A 422 -51.34 21.19 -35.44
N ILE A 423 -51.01 19.96 -35.89
CA ILE A 423 -51.60 19.38 -37.10
C ILE A 423 -53.12 19.24 -36.96
N ASN A 424 -53.59 18.63 -35.87
CA ASN A 424 -55.03 18.45 -35.62
C ASN A 424 -55.76 19.80 -35.50
N GLU A 425 -55.14 20.79 -34.85
CA GLU A 425 -55.67 22.15 -34.79
C GLU A 425 -55.86 22.74 -36.19
N ILE A 426 -54.86 22.65 -37.07
CA ILE A 426 -54.97 23.15 -38.46
C ILE A 426 -55.99 22.33 -39.27
N GLU A 427 -56.02 21.00 -39.13
CA GLU A 427 -57.00 20.15 -39.81
C GLU A 427 -58.45 20.51 -39.42
N ASN A 428 -58.71 20.73 -38.13
CA ASN A 428 -60.02 21.19 -37.66
C ASN A 428 -60.37 22.58 -38.21
N GLN A 429 -59.40 23.48 -38.35
CA GLN A 429 -59.64 24.80 -38.94
C GLN A 429 -60.03 24.72 -40.41
N ILE A 430 -59.37 23.84 -41.17
CA ILE A 430 -59.72 23.58 -42.58
C ILE A 430 -61.14 23.04 -42.67
N LEU A 431 -61.50 22.06 -41.84
CA LEU A 431 -62.84 21.49 -41.76
C LEU A 431 -63.90 22.55 -41.43
N THR A 432 -63.66 23.41 -40.43
CA THR A 432 -64.60 24.48 -40.06
C THR A 432 -64.77 25.50 -41.19
N ARG A 433 -63.68 25.90 -41.85
CA ARG A 433 -63.73 26.77 -43.03
C ARG A 433 -64.63 26.18 -44.11
N ASP A 434 -64.38 24.92 -44.47
CA ASP A 434 -65.03 24.24 -45.58
C ASP A 434 -66.51 23.93 -45.28
N ALA A 435 -66.83 23.54 -44.05
CA ALA A 435 -68.20 23.24 -43.62
C ALA A 435 -69.10 24.48 -43.54
N LYS A 436 -68.51 25.65 -43.27
CA LYS A 436 -69.25 26.93 -43.12
C LYS A 436 -69.21 27.80 -44.38
N GLY A 437 -68.47 27.39 -45.41
CA GLY A 437 -68.37 28.14 -46.68
C GLY A 437 -67.69 29.49 -46.57
N ILE A 438 -66.81 29.67 -45.57
CA ILE A 438 -66.14 30.95 -45.28
C ILE A 438 -64.84 31.04 -46.09
N SER A 439 -64.51 32.22 -46.64
CA SER A 439 -63.24 32.41 -47.37
C SER A 439 -62.02 32.36 -46.43
N GLN A 440 -60.84 32.04 -46.95
CA GLN A 440 -59.61 32.00 -46.16
C GLN A 440 -59.24 33.39 -45.59
N GLU A 441 -59.55 34.46 -46.31
CA GLU A 441 -59.36 35.83 -45.84
C GLU A 441 -60.31 36.18 -44.69
N GLN A 442 -61.59 35.80 -44.80
CA GLN A 442 -62.58 36.01 -43.74
C GLN A 442 -62.26 35.23 -42.47
N LEU A 443 -61.85 33.96 -42.61
CA LEU A 443 -61.44 33.15 -41.46
C LEU A 443 -60.19 33.74 -40.79
N ASN A 444 -59.23 34.23 -41.58
CA ASN A 444 -58.04 34.90 -41.06
C ASN A 444 -58.39 36.22 -40.35
N GLU A 445 -59.35 37.00 -40.85
CA GLU A 445 -59.83 38.23 -40.24
C GLU A 445 -60.56 37.96 -38.91
N PHE A 446 -61.50 37.01 -38.90
CA PHE A 446 -62.18 36.57 -37.68
C PHE A 446 -61.20 36.09 -36.63
N ARG A 447 -60.17 35.35 -37.06
CA ARG A 447 -59.15 34.85 -36.15
C ARG A 447 -58.18 35.93 -35.66
N ALA A 448 -57.75 36.83 -36.53
CA ALA A 448 -56.90 37.96 -36.14
C ALA A 448 -57.62 38.81 -35.08
N SER A 449 -58.92 39.05 -35.29
CA SER A 449 -59.77 39.74 -34.32
C SER A 449 -59.93 38.91 -33.04
N PHE A 450 -60.24 37.62 -33.11
CA PHE A 450 -60.38 36.77 -31.92
C PHE A 450 -59.08 36.70 -31.10
N ASN A 451 -57.94 36.44 -31.74
CA ASN A 451 -56.62 36.38 -31.09
C ASN A 451 -56.17 37.74 -30.53
N HIS A 452 -56.62 38.86 -31.10
CA HIS A 452 -56.32 40.19 -30.56
C HIS A 452 -56.94 40.40 -29.18
N PHE A 453 -58.13 39.84 -28.95
CA PHE A 453 -58.86 39.92 -27.70
C PHE A 453 -58.60 38.74 -26.75
N ASP A 454 -58.21 37.58 -27.27
CA ASP A 454 -57.74 36.39 -26.51
C ASP A 454 -56.29 36.60 -26.04
N ARG A 455 -56.08 37.57 -25.14
CA ARG A 455 -54.73 37.94 -24.67
C ARG A 455 -54.04 36.84 -23.89
N ASP A 456 -54.80 36.00 -23.21
CA ASP A 456 -54.29 34.88 -22.43
C ASP A 456 -54.10 33.59 -23.26
N HIS A 457 -54.46 33.63 -24.54
CA HIS A 457 -54.35 32.51 -25.49
C HIS A 457 -55.06 31.26 -24.96
N SER A 458 -56.16 31.46 -24.23
CA SER A 458 -56.96 30.39 -23.63
C SER A 458 -57.79 29.65 -24.68
N GLY A 459 -57.94 30.21 -25.88
CA GLY A 459 -58.79 29.67 -26.95
C GLY A 459 -60.27 29.98 -26.73
N THR A 460 -60.59 30.82 -25.75
CA THR A 460 -61.94 31.22 -25.37
C THR A 460 -61.98 32.70 -25.01
N LEU A 461 -63.00 33.44 -25.45
CA LEU A 461 -63.20 34.82 -25.02
C LEU A 461 -64.18 34.88 -23.86
N GLY A 462 -63.82 35.59 -22.79
CA GLY A 462 -64.78 35.95 -21.74
C GLY A 462 -65.85 36.90 -22.28
N ALA A 463 -66.95 37.09 -21.54
CA ALA A 463 -68.07 37.94 -21.96
C ALA A 463 -67.66 39.37 -22.37
N GLU A 464 -66.81 40.01 -21.57
CA GLU A 464 -66.33 41.38 -21.84
C GLU A 464 -65.39 41.43 -23.06
N GLU A 465 -64.54 40.42 -23.23
CA GLU A 465 -63.61 40.32 -24.36
C GLU A 465 -64.33 40.02 -25.66
N PHE A 466 -65.35 39.16 -25.60
CA PHE A 466 -66.23 38.85 -26.71
C PHE A 466 -67.04 40.08 -27.15
N LYS A 467 -67.60 40.83 -26.19
CA LYS A 467 -68.28 42.11 -26.47
C LYS A 467 -67.36 43.11 -27.15
N ALA A 468 -66.13 43.27 -26.66
CA ALA A 468 -65.13 44.12 -27.27
C ALA A 468 -64.73 43.66 -28.69
N CYS A 469 -64.63 42.34 -28.91
CA CYS A 469 -64.35 41.75 -30.21
C CYS A 469 -65.46 42.05 -31.23
N LEU A 470 -66.73 41.87 -30.85
CA LEU A 470 -67.88 42.19 -31.70
C LEU A 470 -67.93 43.68 -32.09
N ILE A 471 -67.70 44.58 -31.12
CA ILE A 471 -67.62 46.03 -31.39
C ILE A 471 -66.49 46.34 -32.37
N SER A 472 -65.32 45.71 -32.21
CA SER A 472 -64.18 45.89 -33.11
C SER A 472 -64.42 45.36 -34.53
N LEU A 473 -65.30 44.37 -34.69
CA LEU A 473 -65.73 43.81 -35.97
C LEU A 473 -66.89 44.60 -36.61
N GLY A 474 -67.37 45.66 -35.94
CA GLY A 474 -68.37 46.58 -36.46
C GLY A 474 -69.81 46.32 -36.01
N PHE A 475 -70.04 45.44 -35.02
CA PHE A 475 -71.37 45.27 -34.41
C PHE A 475 -71.69 46.45 -33.47
N ASP A 476 -72.83 47.09 -33.68
CA ASP A 476 -73.24 48.29 -32.93
C ASP A 476 -73.94 47.92 -31.61
N ILE A 477 -73.14 47.56 -30.61
CA ILE A 477 -73.61 47.25 -29.25
C ILE A 477 -73.50 48.52 -28.41
N ALA A 478 -74.62 49.25 -28.26
CA ALA A 478 -74.68 50.46 -27.44
C ALA A 478 -74.44 50.15 -25.94
N ASN A 479 -73.78 51.06 -25.21
CA ASN A 479 -73.55 50.93 -23.76
C ASN A 479 -74.79 51.30 -22.90
N ASP A 480 -75.98 51.04 -23.42
CA ASP A 480 -77.26 51.30 -22.76
C ASP A 480 -78.01 49.99 -22.45
N ALA A 481 -79.14 50.10 -21.74
CA ALA A 481 -79.92 48.92 -21.35
C ALA A 481 -80.46 48.11 -22.55
N GLN A 482 -80.52 48.69 -23.76
CA GLN A 482 -80.92 47.97 -24.97
C GLN A 482 -79.76 47.18 -25.55
N GLY A 483 -78.56 47.77 -25.65
CA GLY A 483 -77.38 47.05 -26.13
C GLY A 483 -76.92 45.93 -25.18
N GLU A 484 -77.11 46.07 -23.86
CA GLU A 484 -76.85 44.96 -22.92
C GLU A 484 -77.82 43.80 -23.09
N ASN A 485 -79.10 44.08 -23.39
CA ASN A 485 -80.08 43.03 -23.66
C ASN A 485 -79.77 42.31 -24.98
N GLU A 486 -79.31 43.04 -25.99
CA GLU A 486 -78.91 42.45 -27.27
C GLU A 486 -77.64 41.63 -27.14
N PHE A 487 -76.64 42.12 -26.41
CA PHE A 487 -75.46 41.33 -26.10
C PHE A 487 -75.80 40.08 -25.28
N ALA A 488 -76.70 40.17 -24.31
CA ALA A 488 -77.17 39.01 -23.55
C ALA A 488 -77.89 37.97 -24.44
N ARG A 489 -78.63 38.43 -25.45
CA ARG A 489 -79.25 37.57 -26.47
C ARG A 489 -78.19 36.87 -27.31
N ILE A 490 -77.24 37.61 -27.88
CA ILE A 490 -76.12 37.06 -28.66
C ILE A 490 -75.34 36.05 -27.81
N MET A 491 -75.04 36.40 -26.56
CA MET A 491 -74.34 35.53 -25.62
C MET A 491 -75.09 34.24 -25.35
N SER A 492 -76.42 34.27 -25.29
CA SER A 492 -77.22 33.04 -25.13
C SER A 492 -77.18 32.10 -26.34
N ILE A 493 -76.88 32.65 -27.53
CA ILE A 493 -76.74 31.88 -28.78
C ILE A 493 -75.34 31.24 -28.85
N VAL A 494 -74.29 31.98 -28.48
CA VAL A 494 -72.90 31.51 -28.54
C VAL A 494 -72.47 30.70 -27.31
N ASP A 495 -73.13 30.89 -26.16
CA ASP A 495 -72.91 30.14 -24.94
C ASP A 495 -74.23 29.62 -24.34
N PRO A 496 -74.85 28.58 -24.96
CA PRO A 496 -76.09 27.99 -24.46
C PRO A 496 -75.93 27.37 -23.06
N ASN A 497 -74.71 27.00 -22.69
CA ASN A 497 -74.37 26.35 -21.42
C ASN A 497 -74.14 27.35 -20.28
N ARG A 498 -74.14 28.66 -20.55
CA ARG A 498 -73.90 29.75 -19.60
C ARG A 498 -72.60 29.59 -18.81
N MET A 499 -71.54 29.14 -19.49
CA MET A 499 -70.21 29.04 -18.92
C MET A 499 -69.49 30.39 -18.83
N GLY A 500 -70.02 31.43 -19.49
CA GLY A 500 -69.43 32.76 -19.58
C GLY A 500 -68.22 32.83 -20.53
N LEU A 501 -68.01 31.79 -21.34
CA LEU A 501 -66.85 31.61 -22.21
C LEU A 501 -67.32 31.28 -23.63
N VAL A 502 -66.85 32.06 -24.60
CA VAL A 502 -67.17 31.88 -26.01
C VAL A 502 -65.98 31.21 -26.70
N THR A 503 -66.19 29.98 -27.15
CA THR A 503 -65.17 29.26 -27.93
C THR A 503 -65.05 29.86 -29.34
N PHE A 504 -63.87 29.73 -29.95
CA PHE A 504 -63.66 30.17 -31.34
C PHE A 504 -64.69 29.55 -32.31
N GLN A 505 -65.09 28.30 -32.09
CA GLN A 505 -66.10 27.64 -32.91
C GLN A 505 -67.48 28.29 -32.76
N ALA A 506 -67.91 28.60 -31.54
CA ALA A 506 -69.19 29.28 -31.30
C ALA A 506 -69.20 30.69 -31.88
N PHE A 507 -68.07 31.39 -31.80
CA PHE A 507 -67.87 32.69 -32.45
C PHE A 507 -68.00 32.60 -33.97
N ILE A 508 -67.31 31.66 -34.62
CA ILE A 508 -67.41 31.45 -36.06
C ILE A 508 -68.84 31.06 -36.48
N ASP A 509 -69.51 30.21 -35.70
CA ASP A 509 -70.89 29.80 -35.95
C ASP A 509 -71.87 30.98 -35.91
N PHE A 510 -71.64 31.95 -35.02
CA PHE A 510 -72.42 33.18 -34.97
C PHE A 510 -72.09 34.11 -36.15
N MET A 511 -70.81 34.39 -36.39
CA MET A 511 -70.37 35.30 -37.47
C MET A 511 -70.79 34.79 -38.85
N SER A 512 -70.77 33.47 -39.07
CA SER A 512 -71.20 32.85 -40.32
C SER A 512 -72.72 32.82 -40.52
N ARG A 513 -73.51 32.81 -39.43
CA ARG A 513 -74.99 32.91 -39.51
C ARG A 513 -75.45 34.33 -39.78
N GLU A 514 -74.90 35.30 -39.06
CA GLU A 514 -75.24 36.72 -39.23
C GLU A 514 -74.87 37.26 -40.62
N THR A 515 -73.84 36.69 -41.25
CA THR A 515 -73.48 37.05 -42.63
C THR A 515 -74.30 36.31 -43.69
N ALA A 516 -75.06 35.27 -43.33
CA ALA A 516 -75.88 34.48 -44.24
C ALA A 516 -77.36 34.91 -44.31
N ASP A 517 -77.95 35.43 -43.23
CA ASP A 517 -79.40 35.77 -43.15
C ASP A 517 -79.71 37.21 -43.62
N THR A 518 -79.60 37.46 -44.93
CA THR A 518 -80.01 38.76 -45.54
C THR A 518 -81.27 38.71 -46.43
N ASP A 519 -82.00 37.59 -46.52
CA ASP A 519 -83.22 37.47 -47.36
C ASP A 519 -84.53 37.53 -46.53
N THR A 520 -85.40 38.52 -46.79
CA THR A 520 -86.66 38.76 -46.03
C THR A 520 -87.93 38.33 -46.77
N ALA A 521 -89.03 38.11 -46.02
CA ALA A 521 -90.36 37.74 -46.54
C ALA A 521 -90.85 38.62 -47.70
N ASP A 522 -90.53 39.92 -47.64
CA ASP A 522 -90.92 40.91 -48.65
C ASP A 522 -90.26 40.65 -50.01
N GLN A 523 -89.02 40.14 -50.02
CA GLN A 523 -88.33 39.78 -51.25
C GLN A 523 -88.96 38.54 -51.91
N VAL A 524 -89.37 37.56 -51.11
CA VAL A 524 -90.05 36.35 -51.61
C VAL A 524 -91.45 36.69 -52.15
N ILE A 525 -92.18 37.59 -51.49
CA ILE A 525 -93.45 38.12 -52.00
C ILE A 525 -93.23 38.86 -53.33
N ALA A 526 -92.17 39.67 -53.44
CA ALA A 526 -91.83 40.35 -54.69
C ALA A 526 -91.49 39.35 -55.81
N SER A 527 -90.76 38.28 -55.51
CA SER A 527 -90.46 37.22 -56.49
C SER A 527 -91.73 36.48 -56.96
N PHE A 528 -92.63 36.11 -56.05
CA PHE A 528 -93.91 35.51 -56.44
C PHE A 528 -94.82 36.47 -57.22
N LYS A 529 -94.76 37.78 -56.92
CA LYS A 529 -95.49 38.79 -57.69
C LYS A 529 -95.02 38.91 -59.13
N ILE A 530 -93.71 38.76 -59.37
CA ILE A 530 -93.14 38.69 -60.71
C ILE A 530 -93.60 37.41 -61.43
N LEU A 531 -93.55 36.26 -60.75
CA LEU A 531 -93.99 34.97 -61.28
C LEU A 531 -95.49 34.96 -61.65
N ALA A 532 -96.31 35.66 -60.85
CA ALA A 532 -97.74 35.84 -61.07
C ALA A 532 -98.08 36.94 -62.10
N GLY A 533 -97.10 37.60 -62.72
CA GLY A 533 -97.34 38.67 -63.70
C GLY A 533 -98.14 39.84 -63.11
N ASP A 534 -97.73 40.32 -61.93
CA ASP A 534 -98.33 41.42 -61.16
C ASP A 534 -99.77 41.17 -60.64
N LYS A 535 -100.29 39.96 -60.76
CA LYS A 535 -101.55 39.54 -60.13
C LYS A 535 -101.33 39.24 -58.66
N ASN A 536 -102.34 39.51 -57.81
CA ASN A 536 -102.28 39.21 -56.37
C ASN A 536 -102.55 37.73 -56.05
N TYR A 537 -102.62 36.87 -57.07
CA TYR A 537 -102.79 35.43 -56.98
C TYR A 537 -101.96 34.75 -58.06
N ILE A 538 -101.61 33.48 -57.85
CA ILE A 538 -100.88 32.66 -58.83
C ILE A 538 -101.66 31.38 -59.14
N LEU A 539 -101.58 30.86 -60.36
CA LEU A 539 -102.26 29.63 -60.76
C LEU A 539 -101.35 28.41 -60.62
N GLU A 540 -101.94 27.22 -60.41
CA GLU A 540 -101.18 25.95 -60.36
C GLU A 540 -100.31 25.73 -61.60
N ASP A 541 -100.83 26.08 -62.79
CA ASP A 541 -100.10 25.94 -64.04
C ASP A 541 -98.95 26.96 -64.17
N GLU A 542 -99.07 28.14 -63.54
CA GLU A 542 -98.00 29.13 -63.48
C GLU A 542 -96.88 28.67 -62.54
N LEU A 543 -97.23 28.09 -61.38
CA LEU A 543 -96.26 27.48 -60.47
C LEU A 543 -95.53 26.30 -61.12
N ARG A 544 -96.24 25.39 -61.81
CA ARG A 544 -95.62 24.24 -62.50
C ARG A 544 -94.74 24.64 -63.68
N ARG A 545 -95.00 25.80 -64.30
CA ARG A 545 -94.23 26.29 -65.44
C ARG A 545 -92.95 26.97 -65.01
N GLU A 546 -93.01 27.77 -63.95
CA GLU A 546 -91.90 28.64 -63.55
C GLU A 546 -91.03 28.06 -62.42
N LEU A 547 -91.51 27.05 -61.68
CA LEU A 547 -90.75 26.41 -60.60
C LEU A 547 -90.45 24.93 -60.91
N PRO A 548 -89.36 24.38 -60.34
CA PRO A 548 -89.09 22.94 -60.35
C PRO A 548 -90.29 22.12 -59.81
N PRO A 549 -90.51 20.89 -60.32
CA PRO A 549 -91.74 20.13 -60.05
C PRO A 549 -92.03 19.89 -58.56
N ASP A 550 -90.99 19.65 -57.76
CA ASP A 550 -91.05 19.45 -56.31
C ASP A 550 -91.43 20.74 -55.57
N GLN A 551 -90.90 21.88 -55.98
CA GLN A 551 -91.23 23.18 -55.40
C GLN A 551 -92.63 23.65 -55.79
N ALA A 552 -93.04 23.40 -57.04
CA ALA A 552 -94.39 23.71 -57.51
C ALA A 552 -95.45 22.91 -56.74
N GLU A 553 -95.25 21.60 -56.58
CA GLU A 553 -96.16 20.76 -55.78
C GLU A 553 -96.20 21.17 -54.31
N TYR A 554 -95.05 21.52 -53.73
CA TYR A 554 -94.99 22.03 -52.35
C TYR A 554 -95.77 23.34 -52.17
N CYS A 555 -95.60 24.29 -53.10
CA CYS A 555 -96.33 25.57 -53.06
C CYS A 555 -97.84 25.34 -53.21
N MET A 556 -98.28 24.51 -54.15
CA MET A 556 -99.71 24.20 -54.34
C MET A 556 -100.33 23.50 -53.12
N ALA A 557 -99.60 22.62 -52.44
CA ALA A 557 -100.10 21.92 -51.27
C ALA A 557 -100.26 22.83 -50.04
N ARG A 558 -99.51 23.95 -49.98
CA ARG A 558 -99.46 24.84 -48.82
C ARG A 558 -100.05 26.23 -49.03
N MET A 559 -100.22 26.67 -50.27
CA MET A 559 -100.89 27.93 -50.57
C MET A 559 -102.40 27.75 -50.41
N ALA A 560 -103.03 28.67 -49.66
CA ALA A 560 -104.47 28.70 -49.56
C ALA A 560 -105.10 29.17 -50.88
N PRO A 561 -106.35 28.74 -51.20
CA PRO A 561 -107.09 29.30 -52.33
C PRO A 561 -107.30 30.80 -52.14
N TYR A 562 -107.11 31.58 -53.21
CA TYR A 562 -107.28 33.02 -53.17
C TYR A 562 -108.77 33.41 -53.09
N THR A 563 -109.15 34.20 -52.08
CA THR A 563 -110.55 34.60 -51.81
C THR A 563 -110.88 36.04 -52.21
N GLY A 564 -110.01 36.72 -52.97
CA GLY A 564 -110.23 38.09 -53.42
C GLY A 564 -111.29 38.23 -54.52
N PRO A 565 -111.83 39.45 -54.74
CA PRO A 565 -112.91 39.70 -55.69
C PRO A 565 -112.53 39.47 -57.17
N ASP A 566 -111.25 39.36 -57.48
CA ASP A 566 -110.64 39.09 -58.79
C ASP A 566 -110.17 37.63 -58.97
N GLY A 567 -110.51 36.74 -58.01
CA GLY A 567 -110.13 35.34 -58.05
C GLY A 567 -110.78 34.55 -59.20
N VAL A 568 -109.96 33.80 -59.92
CA VAL A 568 -110.40 32.83 -60.94
C VAL A 568 -110.32 31.39 -60.38
N PRO A 569 -111.04 30.42 -60.96
CA PRO A 569 -110.97 29.03 -60.51
C PRO A 569 -109.52 28.50 -60.54
N GLY A 570 -109.01 28.03 -59.41
CA GLY A 570 -107.63 27.53 -59.26
C GLY A 570 -106.58 28.58 -58.85
N ALA A 571 -107.00 29.79 -58.45
CA ALA A 571 -106.12 30.82 -57.92
C ALA A 571 -105.63 30.52 -56.49
N LEU A 572 -104.32 30.69 -56.25
CA LEU A 572 -103.63 30.46 -54.98
C LEU A 572 -103.04 31.76 -54.43
N ASP A 573 -103.09 31.94 -53.11
CA ASP A 573 -102.61 33.12 -52.39
C ASP A 573 -101.14 32.95 -51.94
N TYR A 574 -100.21 33.46 -52.75
CA TYR A 574 -98.78 33.44 -52.43
C TYR A 574 -98.36 34.46 -51.37
N MET A 575 -99.17 35.50 -51.09
CA MET A 575 -98.86 36.50 -50.07
C MET A 575 -99.03 35.88 -48.69
N SER A 576 -100.17 35.21 -48.45
CA SER A 576 -100.42 34.49 -47.21
C SER A 576 -99.38 33.38 -46.97
N PHE A 577 -98.98 32.68 -48.02
CA PHE A 577 -97.96 31.64 -47.96
C PHE A 577 -96.58 32.20 -47.62
N SER A 578 -96.15 33.30 -48.25
CA SER A 578 -94.85 33.91 -47.98
C SER A 578 -94.81 34.53 -46.57
N THR A 579 -95.89 35.18 -46.13
CA THR A 579 -96.00 35.65 -44.74
C THR A 579 -96.09 34.49 -43.75
N ALA A 580 -96.65 33.34 -44.08
CA ALA A 580 -96.64 32.16 -43.20
C ALA A 580 -95.30 31.42 -43.18
N LEU A 581 -94.50 31.50 -44.25
CA LEU A 581 -93.17 30.88 -44.32
C LEU A 581 -92.15 31.62 -43.44
N TYR A 582 -92.32 32.94 -43.31
CA TYR A 582 -91.38 33.84 -42.63
C TYR A 582 -91.99 34.59 -41.43
N GLY A 583 -93.29 34.47 -41.19
CA GLY A 583 -94.00 35.12 -40.09
C GLY A 583 -94.01 34.26 -38.85
N GLU A 584 -93.55 34.85 -37.75
CA GLU A 584 -93.61 34.31 -36.39
C GLU A 584 -95.03 33.81 -36.09
N SER A 585 -95.16 32.50 -35.96
CA SER A 585 -96.35 31.87 -35.39
C SER A 585 -96.24 32.05 -33.88
N ASP A 586 -96.95 33.02 -33.31
CA ASP A 586 -97.10 33.16 -31.85
C ASP A 586 -97.65 31.86 -31.25
N LEU A 587 -96.76 31.10 -30.62
CA LEU A 587 -97.04 30.10 -29.59
C LEU A 587 -95.84 29.95 -28.64
#